data_AF-A0A952IXW6-F1
#
_entry.id   AF-A0A952IXW6-F1
#
_cell.length_a   1.000
_cell.length_b   1.000
_cell.length_c   1.000
_cell.angle_alpha   90.00
_cell.angle_beta   90.00
_cell.angle_gamma   90.00
#
_symmetry.space_group_name_H-M   'P 1'
#
loop_
_entity.id
_entity.type
_entity.pdbx_description
1 polymer ?
#
loop_
_entity_poly.entity_id
_entity_poly.type
_entity_poly.pdbx_seq_one_letter_code
_entity_poly.pdbx_strand_id
1 'polypeptide(L)'
;MKHTAFLFLNLLILGVACAPKSVEDVPALETFMLEPKALQGEWHMITEIDGEWVLYYPCDADNTFIQLKPDSIVIGWGQDATAGKIENWSVTGNKLTLAVNDSYAVSTYQVTGGNNFTEWWLWEDTDKPSRFILATQKSHFKEVRQPCKECWEDCEEE
;
A
#
# COMPACT_ATOMS: atom_id res chain seq x y z
N MET A 1 -56.59 63.49 -25.95
CA MET A 1 -57.69 62.57 -25.62
C MET A 1 -57.65 61.38 -26.58
N LYS A 2 -57.25 60.21 -26.08
CA LYS A 2 -57.79 58.89 -26.40
C LYS A 2 -57.02 57.87 -25.57
N HIS A 3 -57.75 57.24 -24.66
CA HIS A 3 -57.28 56.17 -23.79
C HIS A 3 -57.10 54.89 -24.61
N THR A 4 -56.01 54.17 -24.34
CA THR A 4 -55.99 52.72 -24.53
C THR A 4 -55.20 52.12 -23.37
N ALA A 5 -55.93 51.43 -22.51
CA ALA A 5 -55.37 50.53 -21.50
C ALA A 5 -54.58 49.40 -22.18
N PHE A 6 -53.73 48.69 -21.44
CA PHE A 6 -53.78 47.22 -21.34
C PHE A 6 -52.72 46.70 -20.34
N LEU A 7 -53.23 45.95 -19.36
CA LEU A 7 -52.68 44.76 -18.71
C LEU A 7 -51.33 44.80 -17.96
N PHE A 8 -51.47 44.87 -16.63
CA PHE A 8 -50.51 44.32 -15.65
C PHE A 8 -50.45 42.80 -15.79
N LEU A 9 -49.24 42.27 -16.05
CA LEU A 9 -48.92 40.86 -15.83
C LEU A 9 -47.86 40.78 -14.72
N ASN A 10 -48.32 40.41 -13.52
CA ASN A 10 -47.45 40.03 -12.41
C ASN A 10 -46.78 38.70 -12.76
N LEU A 11 -45.46 38.71 -12.99
CA LEU A 11 -44.65 37.50 -13.05
C LEU A 11 -43.86 37.37 -11.74
N LEU A 12 -44.37 36.53 -10.85
CA LEU A 12 -43.72 36.12 -9.61
C LEU A 12 -42.59 35.15 -9.99
N ILE A 13 -41.33 35.60 -10.00
CA ILE A 13 -40.18 34.71 -10.16
C ILE A 13 -39.86 34.12 -8.78
N LEU A 14 -40.23 32.85 -8.56
CA LEU A 14 -39.67 32.06 -7.46
C LEU A 14 -38.18 31.82 -7.76
N GLY A 15 -37.31 32.61 -7.13
CA GLY A 15 -35.89 32.29 -7.03
C GLY A 15 -35.71 31.11 -6.06
N VAL A 16 -35.41 29.93 -6.60
CA VAL A 16 -34.91 28.80 -5.81
C VAL A 16 -33.50 29.18 -5.34
N ALA A 17 -33.39 29.62 -4.09
CA ALA A 17 -32.10 29.81 -3.44
C ALA A 17 -31.45 28.43 -3.23
N CYS A 18 -30.46 28.09 -4.05
CA CYS A 18 -29.53 27.01 -3.74
C CYS A 18 -28.70 27.42 -2.53
N ALA A 19 -29.11 26.97 -1.34
CA ALA A 19 -28.23 26.98 -0.18
C ALA A 19 -27.06 26.00 -0.45
N PRO A 20 -25.80 26.37 -0.18
CA PRO A 20 -24.69 25.44 -0.26
C PRO A 20 -24.91 24.37 0.82
N LYS A 21 -25.03 23.12 0.36
CA LYS A 21 -25.13 21.95 1.22
C LYS A 21 -23.87 21.91 2.08
N SER A 22 -24.02 21.97 3.40
CA SER A 22 -22.93 21.78 4.35
C SER A 22 -22.22 20.48 3.99
N VAL A 23 -20.91 20.55 3.82
CA VAL A 23 -20.05 19.37 3.68
C VAL A 23 -20.27 18.55 4.94
N GLU A 24 -21.02 17.47 4.81
CA GLU A 24 -21.16 16.45 5.83
C GLU A 24 -19.75 15.96 6.16
N ASP A 25 -19.47 15.94 7.46
CA ASP A 25 -18.21 15.49 8.06
C ASP A 25 -17.70 14.23 7.37
N VAL A 26 -16.57 14.36 6.67
CA VAL A 26 -15.76 13.20 6.30
C VAL A 26 -15.40 12.53 7.64
N PRO A 27 -15.79 11.27 7.88
CA PRO A 27 -15.43 10.61 9.12
C PRO A 27 -13.90 10.67 9.26
N ALA A 28 -13.44 11.23 10.37
CA ALA A 28 -12.03 11.30 10.70
C ALA A 28 -11.41 9.93 10.44
N LEU A 29 -10.36 9.90 9.62
CA LEU A 29 -9.60 8.70 9.30
C LEU A 29 -9.25 8.01 10.63
N GLU A 30 -9.93 6.92 10.96
CA GLU A 30 -9.57 6.14 12.13
C GLU A 30 -8.13 5.70 11.90
N THR A 31 -7.24 6.21 12.75
CA THR A 31 -5.82 5.91 12.64
C THR A 31 -5.70 4.45 13.01
N PHE A 32 -5.50 3.58 12.03
CA PHE A 32 -5.28 2.17 12.29
C PHE A 32 -4.01 2.08 13.14
N MET A 33 -4.18 1.80 14.44
CA MET A 33 -3.06 1.58 15.33
C MET A 33 -2.44 0.23 14.97
N LEU A 34 -1.25 0.28 14.38
CA LEU A 34 -0.46 -0.90 14.08
C LEU A 34 0.05 -1.53 15.39
N GLU A 35 -0.49 -2.69 15.72
CA GLU A 35 0.00 -3.51 16.82
C GLU A 35 1.00 -4.56 16.31
N PRO A 36 2.10 -4.87 17.02
CA PRO A 36 3.08 -5.89 16.61
C PRO A 36 2.44 -7.23 16.26
N LYS A 37 1.40 -7.62 16.99
CA LYS A 37 0.66 -8.88 16.75
C LYS A 37 -0.06 -8.88 15.40
N ALA A 38 -0.54 -7.72 14.93
CA ALA A 38 -1.22 -7.60 13.64
C ALA A 38 -0.26 -7.74 12.45
N LEU A 39 1.05 -7.58 12.69
CA LEU A 39 2.08 -7.76 11.67
C LEU A 39 2.59 -9.21 11.57
N GLN A 40 2.21 -10.10 12.48
CA GLN A 40 2.65 -11.48 12.42
C GLN A 40 2.12 -12.19 11.18
N GLY A 41 2.96 -13.03 10.58
CA GLY A 41 2.62 -13.79 9.38
C GLY A 41 3.59 -13.54 8.24
N GLU A 42 3.16 -13.93 7.05
CA GLU A 42 3.94 -13.80 5.83
C GLU A 42 3.35 -12.69 4.95
N TRP A 43 4.23 -11.86 4.41
CA TRP A 43 3.91 -10.67 3.65
C TRP A 43 4.67 -10.71 2.32
N HIS A 44 4.01 -10.34 1.23
CA HIS A 44 4.58 -10.38 -0.13
C HIS A 44 4.59 -8.97 -0.72
N MET A 45 5.68 -8.61 -1.39
CA MET A 45 5.85 -7.28 -1.96
C MET A 45 4.97 -7.13 -3.20
N ILE A 46 4.23 -6.03 -3.28
CA ILE A 46 3.51 -5.60 -4.49
C ILE A 46 4.31 -4.50 -5.19
N THR A 47 4.32 -4.56 -6.52
CA THR A 47 5.03 -3.59 -7.38
C THR A 47 4.03 -2.95 -8.34
N GLU A 48 4.18 -1.67 -8.61
CA GLU A 48 3.36 -0.98 -9.60
C GLU A 48 3.97 -1.15 -11.00
N ILE A 49 3.22 -1.74 -11.92
CA ILE A 49 3.57 -1.92 -13.33
C ILE A 49 2.42 -1.36 -14.17
N ASP A 50 2.71 -0.38 -15.03
CA ASP A 50 1.71 0.28 -15.88
C ASP A 50 0.46 0.80 -15.12
N GLY A 51 0.65 1.24 -13.87
CA GLY A 51 -0.42 1.75 -13.00
C GLY A 51 -1.24 0.66 -12.28
N GLU A 52 -0.86 -0.62 -12.41
CA GLU A 52 -1.47 -1.75 -11.73
C GLU A 52 -0.54 -2.30 -10.65
N TRP A 53 -1.06 -2.55 -9.44
CA TRP A 53 -0.32 -3.24 -8.38
C TRP A 53 -0.34 -4.75 -8.62
N VAL A 54 0.83 -5.36 -8.72
CA VAL A 54 0.98 -6.78 -9.04
C VAL A 54 1.95 -7.48 -8.09
N LEU A 55 1.83 -8.80 -7.99
CA LEU A 55 2.87 -9.66 -7.42
C LEU A 55 3.89 -9.94 -8.52
N TYR A 56 5.00 -9.22 -8.46
CA TYR A 56 6.06 -9.33 -9.46
C TYR A 56 7.09 -10.38 -9.05
N TYR A 57 7.42 -11.25 -9.99
CA TYR A 57 8.45 -12.28 -9.87
C TYR A 57 9.50 -12.04 -10.96
N PRO A 58 10.73 -11.61 -10.59
CA PRO A 58 11.84 -11.54 -11.53
C PRO A 58 12.14 -12.91 -12.13
N CYS A 59 12.86 -12.92 -13.24
CA CYS A 59 13.06 -14.15 -14.01
C CYS A 59 13.90 -15.20 -13.25
N ASP A 60 14.87 -14.75 -12.49
CA ASP A 60 15.84 -15.54 -11.76
C ASP A 60 15.64 -15.46 -10.24
N ALA A 61 14.54 -14.87 -9.76
CA ALA A 61 14.32 -14.61 -8.35
C ALA A 61 12.84 -14.77 -7.96
N ASP A 62 12.60 -15.09 -6.69
CA ASP A 62 11.25 -14.99 -6.13
C ASP A 62 10.86 -13.53 -5.85
N ASN A 63 9.57 -13.32 -5.57
CA ASN A 63 9.08 -12.05 -5.03
C ASN A 63 9.68 -11.80 -3.63
N THR A 64 10.01 -10.55 -3.33
CA THR A 64 10.46 -10.17 -1.99
C THR A 64 9.35 -10.44 -0.96
N PHE A 65 9.67 -11.17 0.11
CA PHE A 65 8.71 -11.47 1.17
C PHE A 65 9.28 -11.20 2.56
N ILE A 66 8.40 -10.97 3.52
CA ILE A 66 8.73 -10.83 4.94
C ILE A 66 7.93 -11.87 5.72
N GLN A 67 8.61 -12.72 6.47
CA GLN A 67 7.98 -13.60 7.46
C GLN A 67 8.31 -13.08 8.85
N LEU A 68 7.27 -12.64 9.56
CA LEU A 68 7.37 -12.02 10.87
C LEU A 68 6.79 -12.94 11.95
N LYS A 69 7.61 -13.27 12.93
CA LYS A 69 7.27 -14.04 14.13
C LYS A 69 7.39 -13.14 15.37
N PRO A 70 6.92 -13.57 16.55
CA PRO A 70 6.98 -12.73 17.76
C PRO A 70 8.38 -12.23 18.12
N ASP A 71 9.42 -13.02 17.84
CA ASP A 71 10.80 -12.80 18.28
C ASP A 71 11.81 -12.78 17.13
N SER A 72 11.35 -12.94 15.88
CA SER A 72 12.22 -13.11 14.72
C SER A 72 11.57 -12.62 13.44
N ILE A 73 12.42 -12.22 12.50
CA ILE A 73 12.03 -11.82 11.15
C ILE A 73 12.91 -12.56 10.14
N VAL A 74 12.32 -12.95 9.03
CA VAL A 74 13.03 -13.40 7.83
C VAL A 74 12.58 -12.53 6.67
N ILE A 75 13.52 -12.01 5.90
CA ILE A 75 13.26 -11.24 4.68
C ILE A 75 13.89 -12.02 3.55
N GLY A 76 13.08 -12.50 2.62
CA GLY A 76 13.54 -13.09 1.37
C GLY A 76 13.65 -12.00 0.32
N TRP A 77 14.84 -11.81 -0.23
CA TRP A 77 15.18 -10.81 -1.25
C TRP A 77 15.07 -11.37 -2.68
N GLY A 78 14.33 -12.47 -2.84
CA GLY A 78 14.14 -13.17 -4.11
C GLY A 78 15.18 -14.26 -4.37
N GLN A 79 16.48 -13.93 -4.34
CA GLN A 79 17.57 -14.92 -4.50
C GLN A 79 18.32 -15.25 -3.21
N ASP A 80 18.19 -14.40 -2.19
CA ASP A 80 18.84 -14.57 -0.89
C ASP A 80 17.81 -14.30 0.22
N ALA A 81 18.18 -14.61 1.46
CA ALA A 81 17.37 -14.30 2.62
C ALA A 81 18.22 -13.88 3.82
N THR A 82 17.78 -12.82 4.48
CA THR A 82 18.33 -12.39 5.77
C THR A 82 17.36 -12.78 6.89
N ALA A 83 17.89 -13.23 8.02
CA ALA A 83 17.11 -13.52 9.22
C ALA A 83 17.73 -12.84 10.44
N GLY A 84 16.89 -12.42 11.38
CA GLY A 84 17.36 -11.78 12.60
C GLY A 84 16.39 -11.93 13.77
N LYS A 85 16.93 -11.78 14.96
CA LYS A 85 16.18 -11.74 16.22
C LYS A 85 15.65 -10.34 16.46
N ILE A 86 14.38 -10.23 16.80
CA ILE A 86 13.77 -8.95 17.15
C ILE A 86 14.11 -8.66 18.61
N GLU A 87 14.92 -7.63 18.83
CA GLU A 87 15.36 -7.23 20.17
C GLU A 87 14.38 -6.25 20.82
N ASN A 88 13.72 -5.42 20.01
CA ASN A 88 12.79 -4.42 20.52
C ASN A 88 11.70 -4.04 19.51
N TRP A 89 10.53 -3.69 20.04
CA TRP A 89 9.41 -3.09 19.32
C TRP A 89 9.12 -1.71 19.90
N SER A 90 8.81 -0.75 19.04
CA SER A 90 8.27 0.54 19.49
C SER A 90 7.19 1.01 18.54
N VAL A 91 6.15 1.63 19.11
CA VAL A 91 5.04 2.21 18.35
C VAL A 91 4.99 3.69 18.66
N THR A 92 4.91 4.53 17.63
CA THR A 92 4.80 5.98 17.75
C THR A 92 3.81 6.47 16.70
N GLY A 93 2.60 6.84 17.13
CA GLY A 93 1.51 7.16 16.21
C GLY A 93 1.09 5.93 15.40
N ASN A 94 1.07 6.06 14.07
CA ASN A 94 0.78 4.98 13.12
C ASN A 94 2.04 4.22 12.65
N LYS A 95 3.20 4.53 13.22
CA LYS A 95 4.48 3.93 12.84
C LYS A 95 4.90 2.92 13.90
N LEU A 96 5.20 1.71 13.45
CA LEU A 96 5.88 0.71 14.24
C LEU A 96 7.34 0.63 13.79
N THR A 97 8.25 0.43 14.74
CA THR A 97 9.69 0.33 14.51
C THR A 97 10.21 -0.94 15.17
N LEU A 98 10.97 -1.73 14.42
CA LEU A 98 11.60 -2.97 14.86
C LEU A 98 13.11 -2.77 14.92
N ALA A 99 13.73 -3.12 16.04
CA ALA A 99 15.18 -3.29 16.13
C ALA A 99 15.50 -4.79 16.01
N VAL A 100 16.28 -5.16 14.99
CA VAL A 100 16.54 -6.55 14.62
C VAL A 100 18.04 -6.79 14.61
N ASN A 101 18.49 -7.81 15.32
CA ASN A 101 19.87 -8.25 15.34
C ASN A 101 20.05 -9.47 14.44
N ASP A 102 20.87 -9.36 13.39
CA ASP A 102 21.17 -10.43 12.44
C ASP A 102 22.45 -11.21 12.76
N SER A 103 23.00 -11.03 13.96
CA SER A 103 24.30 -11.52 14.47
C SER A 103 25.51 -10.69 14.09
N TYR A 104 25.41 -9.75 13.15
CA TYR A 104 26.49 -8.85 12.74
C TYR A 104 26.24 -7.42 13.21
N ALA A 105 24.99 -6.95 13.08
CA ALA A 105 24.58 -5.61 13.46
C ALA A 105 23.13 -5.57 13.92
N VAL A 106 22.74 -4.45 14.53
CA VAL A 106 21.33 -4.14 14.80
C VAL A 106 20.82 -3.20 13.73
N SER A 107 19.90 -3.68 12.92
CA SER A 107 19.20 -2.91 11.88
C SER A 107 17.83 -2.46 12.38
N THR A 108 17.40 -1.28 11.92
CA THR A 108 16.10 -0.71 12.27
C THR A 108 15.19 -0.74 11.06
N TYR A 109 14.01 -1.34 11.23
CA TYR A 109 12.95 -1.38 10.23
C TYR A 109 11.79 -0.51 10.68
N GLN A 110 11.15 0.20 9.75
CA GLN A 110 9.96 0.98 10.04
C GLN A 110 8.80 0.46 9.20
N VAL A 111 7.62 0.43 9.80
CA VAL A 111 6.41 0.02 9.12
C VAL A 111 5.25 0.95 9.47
N THR A 112 4.50 1.34 8.44
CA THR A 112 3.24 2.08 8.58
C THR A 112 2.11 1.30 7.94
N GLY A 113 0.92 1.43 8.55
CA GLY A 113 -0.28 0.73 8.11
C GLY A 113 -0.98 1.56 7.05
N GLY A 114 -1.31 0.94 5.92
CA GLY A 114 -2.14 1.52 4.88
C GLY A 114 -3.48 0.80 4.76
N ASN A 115 -4.37 1.33 3.91
CA ASN A 115 -5.58 0.62 3.54
C ASN A 115 -5.21 -0.56 2.63
N ASN A 116 -5.27 -1.78 3.17
CA ASN A 116 -5.03 -3.07 2.52
C ASN A 116 -3.57 -3.46 2.22
N PHE A 117 -2.60 -2.64 2.62
CA PHE A 117 -1.17 -2.97 2.55
C PHE A 117 -0.41 -2.33 3.72
N THR A 118 0.83 -2.73 3.88
CA THR A 118 1.79 -2.08 4.80
C THR A 118 2.93 -1.49 3.99
N GLU A 119 3.45 -0.37 4.46
CA GLU A 119 4.63 0.29 3.89
C GLU A 119 5.81 0.00 4.81
N TRP A 120 6.86 -0.57 4.25
CA TRP A 120 8.06 -1.01 4.97
C TRP A 120 9.28 -0.25 4.46
N TRP A 121 9.94 0.46 5.37
CA TRP A 121 11.30 0.96 5.16
C TRP A 121 12.26 -0.12 5.61
N LEU A 122 12.85 -0.80 4.63
CA LEU A 122 13.84 -1.84 4.85
C LEU A 122 15.21 -1.19 4.99
N TRP A 123 16.13 -1.83 5.71
CA TRP A 123 17.43 -1.20 5.99
C TRP A 123 18.29 -0.94 4.74
N GLU A 124 18.12 -1.74 3.67
CA GLU A 124 18.81 -1.53 2.38
C GLU A 124 18.20 -0.40 1.55
N ASP A 125 16.90 -0.10 1.74
CA ASP A 125 16.19 0.97 1.03
C ASP A 125 15.37 1.80 2.02
N THR A 126 16.01 2.88 2.49
CA THR A 126 15.40 3.82 3.44
C THR A 126 14.81 5.05 2.76
N ASP A 127 15.01 5.21 1.45
CA ASP A 127 14.57 6.39 0.71
C ASP A 127 13.06 6.32 0.41
N LYS A 128 12.54 5.12 0.13
CA LYS A 128 11.11 4.89 -0.13
C LYS A 128 10.64 3.58 0.50
N PRO A 129 9.39 3.52 1.00
CA PRO A 129 8.87 2.27 1.50
C PRO A 129 8.53 1.31 0.36
N SER A 130 8.81 0.04 0.59
CA SER A 130 8.24 -1.07 -0.20
C SER A 130 6.85 -1.41 0.33
N ARG A 131 5.93 -1.78 -0.55
CA ARG A 131 4.55 -2.12 -0.19
C ARG A 131 4.36 -3.61 -0.10
N PHE A 132 3.75 -4.04 0.99
CA PHE A 132 3.55 -5.44 1.29
C PHE A 132 2.10 -5.75 1.63
N ILE A 133 1.61 -6.88 1.12
CA ILE A 133 0.29 -7.43 1.43
C ILE A 133 0.45 -8.72 2.23
N LEU A 134 -0.57 -9.08 3.02
CA LEU A 134 -0.58 -10.38 3.69
C LEU A 134 -0.66 -11.51 2.66
N ALA A 135 -0.04 -12.65 2.94
CA ALA A 135 -0.08 -13.83 2.08
C ALA A 135 -1.52 -14.29 1.76
N THR A 136 -2.46 -14.08 2.70
CA THR A 136 -3.90 -14.38 2.52
C THR A 136 -4.58 -13.50 1.46
N GLN A 137 -3.98 -12.38 1.08
CA GLN A 137 -4.52 -11.43 0.10
C GLN A 137 -3.93 -11.62 -1.30
N LYS A 138 -2.96 -12.53 -1.50
CA LYS A 138 -2.28 -12.73 -2.79
C LYS A 138 -3.24 -12.97 -3.96
N SER A 139 -4.32 -13.70 -3.73
CA SER A 139 -5.33 -14.00 -4.75
C SER A 139 -6.06 -12.77 -5.31
N HIS A 140 -5.95 -11.61 -4.64
CA HIS A 140 -6.51 -10.35 -5.12
C HIS A 140 -5.59 -9.60 -6.10
N PHE A 141 -4.36 -10.08 -6.30
CA PHE A 141 -3.35 -9.44 -7.12
C PHE A 141 -2.95 -10.35 -8.27
N LYS A 142 -2.77 -9.75 -9.44
CA LYS A 142 -2.24 -10.45 -10.61
C LYS A 142 -0.78 -10.82 -10.35
N GLU A 143 -0.40 -12.05 -10.70
CA GLU A 143 1.01 -12.44 -10.77
C GLU A 143 1.59 -12.05 -12.13
N VAL A 144 2.74 -11.39 -12.11
CA VAL A 144 3.51 -11.06 -13.32
C VAL A 144 4.89 -11.66 -13.16
N ARG A 145 5.24 -12.58 -14.06
CA ARG A 145 6.56 -13.22 -14.10
C ARG A 145 7.37 -12.60 -15.23
N GLN A 146 8.54 -12.06 -14.92
CA GLN A 146 9.49 -11.63 -15.94
C GLN A 146 9.99 -12.88 -16.67
N PRO A 147 9.94 -12.91 -18.02
CA PRO A 147 10.49 -14.04 -18.75
C PRO A 147 12.02 -14.01 -18.70
N CYS A 148 12.67 -15.15 -18.45
CA CYS A 148 14.14 -15.24 -18.50
C CYS A 148 14.62 -15.11 -19.94
N LYS A 149 15.73 -14.41 -20.18
CA LYS A 149 16.37 -14.38 -21.50
C LYS A 149 16.67 -15.78 -22.04
N GLU A 150 17.07 -16.69 -21.16
CA GLU A 150 17.33 -18.11 -21.47
C GLU A 150 16.08 -18.87 -21.92
N CYS A 151 14.87 -18.42 -21.55
CA CYS A 151 13.62 -19.02 -22.04
C CYS A 151 13.28 -18.63 -23.50
N TRP A 152 14.01 -17.68 -24.08
CA TRP A 152 13.81 -17.23 -25.47
C TRP A 152 14.85 -17.78 -26.44
N GLU A 153 16.02 -18.23 -25.96
CA GLU A 153 17.09 -18.74 -26.83
C GLU A 153 16.76 -20.12 -27.43
N ASP A 154 15.80 -20.87 -26.86
CA ASP A 154 15.29 -22.14 -27.42
C ASP A 154 14.14 -21.98 -28.43
N CYS A 155 13.67 -20.75 -28.70
CA CYS A 155 12.55 -20.49 -29.63
C CYS A 155 12.97 -20.05 -31.04
N GLU A 156 14.27 -19.83 -31.26
CA GLU A 156 14.85 -19.47 -32.57
C GLU A 156 15.97 -20.45 -32.96
N GLU A 157 15.64 -21.72 -33.12
CA GLU A 157 16.39 -22.61 -34.02
C GLU A 157 15.52 -22.87 -35.26
N GLU A 158 15.85 -22.19 -36.36
CA GLU A 158 15.33 -22.47 -37.72
C GLU A 158 15.80 -23.84 -38.25
#